data_AF-A0A7K3KSD5-F1
#
_entry.id   AF-A0A7K3KSD5-F1
#
_cell.length_a   1.000
_cell.length_b   1.000
_cell.length_c   1.000
_cell.angle_alpha   90.00
_cell.angle_beta   90.00
_cell.angle_gamma   90.00
#
_symmetry.space_group_name_H-M   'P 1'
#
loop_
_entity.id
_entity.type
_entity.pdbx_description
1 polymer ?
#
loop_
_entity_poly.entity_id
_entity_poly.type
_entity_poly.pdbx_seq_one_letter_code
_entity_poly.pdbx_strand_id
1 'polypeptide(L)'
;VAELGKSYYQRGLIVSTMDDWNSNARETIDQNEKGIEIIGLSDLRNSQIDWSQFNFERPENVVVKKPKKLREYQQTAKDNALSHFKENERGQLIMAPGTGKTFTSLKISEALAKDKNGPFKVLYLVPSIQLLTQTLRGWNNDTELTITSMAVTSDRDASRGTDGTEDIKASDIGYPATTSSKKILQNWHDFESLPKPTDMLVVFSTYQSIEVIGEAQKEGFPEFDFIISDEA
;
A
#
# COMPACT_ATOMS: atom_id res chain seq x y z
N VAL A 1 22.11 6.16 13.29
CA VAL A 1 21.94 4.78 12.75
C VAL A 1 22.67 3.71 13.56
N ALA A 2 23.72 4.02 14.34
CA ALA A 2 24.47 3.01 15.13
C ALA A 2 23.60 2.17 16.09
N GLU A 3 22.55 2.75 16.69
CA GLU A 3 21.64 2.02 17.58
C GLU A 3 20.80 0.96 16.87
N LEU A 4 20.48 1.17 15.59
CA LEU A 4 19.69 0.24 14.78
C LEU A 4 20.40 -1.12 14.61
N GLY A 5 21.72 -1.19 14.82
CA GLY A 5 22.50 -2.42 14.67
C GLY A 5 22.16 -3.55 15.66
N LYS A 6 21.47 -3.27 16.77
CA LYS A 6 21.15 -4.28 17.80
C LYS A 6 20.24 -5.40 17.28
N SER A 7 20.47 -6.65 17.67
CA SER A 7 19.77 -7.83 17.12
C SER A 7 18.25 -7.82 17.32
N TYR A 8 17.76 -7.16 18.38
CA TYR A 8 16.33 -7.02 18.64
C TYR A 8 15.62 -5.95 17.80
N TYR A 9 16.36 -5.08 17.11
CA TYR A 9 15.76 -4.14 16.14
C TYR A 9 15.71 -4.76 14.75
N GLN A 10 14.52 -4.77 14.15
CA GLN A 10 14.29 -5.35 12.83
C GLN A 10 14.43 -4.33 11.70
N ARG A 11 13.96 -3.09 11.89
CA ARG A 11 13.95 -2.00 10.88
C ARG A 11 14.01 -0.63 11.55
N GLY A 12 14.26 0.43 10.77
CA GLY A 12 14.18 1.82 11.21
C GLY A 12 13.09 2.61 10.48
N LEU A 13 12.56 3.64 11.12
CA LEU A 13 11.70 4.65 10.49
C LEU A 13 12.19 6.04 10.94
N ILE A 14 12.46 6.91 9.99
CA ILE A 14 12.87 8.30 10.22
C ILE A 14 11.70 9.22 9.90
N VAL A 15 11.35 10.09 10.85
CA VAL A 15 10.42 11.20 10.61
C VAL A 15 11.25 12.45 10.36
N SER A 16 11.36 12.85 9.09
CA SER A 16 12.11 14.04 8.69
C SER A 16 11.25 15.30 8.72
N THR A 17 11.86 16.39 9.17
CA THR A 17 11.28 17.74 9.09
C THR A 17 11.88 18.60 7.98
N MET A 18 12.84 18.04 7.22
CA MET A 18 13.52 18.69 6.10
C MET A 18 13.53 17.77 4.88
N ASP A 19 13.33 18.36 3.70
CA ASP A 19 13.29 17.64 2.42
C ASP A 19 14.69 17.51 1.79
N ASP A 20 15.64 18.34 2.21
CA ASP A 20 17.01 18.34 1.69
C ASP A 20 17.89 17.29 2.40
N TRP A 21 18.34 16.29 1.62
CA TRP A 21 19.22 15.23 2.07
C TRP A 21 20.48 15.19 1.20
N ASN A 22 21.66 15.18 1.84
CA ASN A 22 22.93 15.03 1.11
C ASN A 22 23.10 13.59 0.60
N SER A 23 24.05 13.41 -0.34
CA SER A 23 24.32 12.11 -0.98
C SER A 23 24.65 11.02 0.04
N ASN A 24 25.49 11.34 1.04
CA ASN A 24 25.95 10.38 2.04
C ASN A 24 24.77 9.87 2.90
N ALA A 25 23.84 10.75 3.26
CA ALA A 25 22.69 10.40 4.08
C ALA A 25 21.70 9.54 3.31
N ARG A 26 21.43 9.85 2.03
CA ARG A 26 20.61 9.01 1.14
C ARG A 26 21.24 7.63 0.97
N GLU A 27 22.52 7.58 0.62
CA GLU A 27 23.25 6.32 0.42
C GLU A 27 23.25 5.44 1.68
N THR A 28 23.47 6.04 2.86
CA THR A 28 23.46 5.31 4.14
C THR A 28 22.08 4.70 4.46
N ILE A 29 21.00 5.38 4.07
CA ILE A 29 19.63 4.90 4.30
C ILE A 29 19.30 3.75 3.35
N ASP A 30 19.58 3.94 2.06
CA ASP A 30 19.23 2.98 1.01
C ASP A 30 20.02 1.67 1.17
N GLN A 31 21.31 1.75 1.50
CA GLN A 31 22.18 0.58 1.69
C GLN A 31 22.04 -0.09 3.07
N ASN A 32 21.18 0.42 3.96
CA ASN A 32 21.04 -0.17 5.28
C ASN A 32 20.38 -1.56 5.20
N GLU A 33 21.09 -2.60 5.65
CA GLU A 33 20.61 -3.99 5.56
C GLU A 33 19.25 -4.21 6.23
N LYS A 34 19.00 -3.55 7.36
CA LYS A 34 17.75 -3.66 8.11
C LYS A 34 16.59 -2.90 7.47
N GLY A 35 16.88 -2.01 6.52
CA GLY A 35 15.91 -1.13 5.90
C GLY A 35 15.52 0.03 6.82
N ILE A 36 15.49 1.23 6.23
CA ILE A 36 15.06 2.46 6.88
C ILE A 36 14.03 3.13 5.97
N GLU A 37 12.84 3.39 6.52
CA GLU A 37 11.77 4.11 5.83
C GLU A 37 11.78 5.60 6.25
N ILE A 38 11.34 6.49 5.36
CA ILE A 38 11.24 7.93 5.64
C ILE A 38 9.78 8.39 5.59
N ILE A 39 9.38 9.21 6.58
CA ILE A 39 8.15 10.00 6.56
C ILE A 39 8.55 11.48 6.59
N GLY A 40 8.03 12.26 5.64
CA GLY A 40 8.28 13.71 5.54
C GLY A 40 7.14 14.59 6.08
N LEU A 41 7.34 15.90 6.08
CA LEU A 41 6.31 16.87 6.48
C LEU A 41 5.07 16.82 5.58
N SER A 42 5.26 16.58 4.28
CA SER A 42 4.16 16.47 3.32
C SER A 42 3.26 15.27 3.63
N ASP A 43 3.83 14.18 4.14
CA ASP A 43 3.07 12.98 4.52
C ASP A 43 2.20 13.27 5.75
N LEU A 44 2.77 13.94 6.76
CA LEU A 44 2.04 14.36 7.95
C LEU A 44 0.93 15.35 7.60
N ARG A 45 1.23 16.35 6.77
CA ARG A 45 0.26 17.38 6.32
C ARG A 45 -0.93 16.75 5.58
N ASN A 46 -0.67 15.76 4.74
CA ASN A 46 -1.67 15.09 3.93
C ASN A 46 -2.32 13.86 4.60
N SER A 47 -2.00 13.60 5.87
CA SER A 47 -2.58 12.51 6.65
C SER A 47 -4.08 12.70 6.90
N GLN A 48 -4.72 11.66 7.44
CA GLN A 48 -6.12 11.71 7.86
C GLN A 48 -6.33 12.50 9.16
N ILE A 49 -5.28 12.99 9.82
CA ILE A 49 -5.44 13.84 11.00
C ILE A 49 -6.05 15.19 10.58
N ASP A 50 -7.09 15.60 11.30
CA ASP A 50 -7.64 16.96 11.20
C ASP A 50 -6.80 17.91 12.07
N TRP A 51 -5.71 18.39 11.49
CA TRP A 51 -4.80 19.34 12.16
C TRP A 51 -5.48 20.66 12.57
N SER A 52 -6.64 21.01 12.00
CA SER A 52 -7.37 22.23 12.39
C SER A 52 -8.05 22.11 13.75
N GLN A 53 -8.29 20.88 14.21
CA GLN A 53 -8.89 20.58 15.51
C GLN A 53 -7.85 20.11 16.54
N PHE A 54 -6.60 19.90 16.11
CA PHE A 54 -5.52 19.46 16.98
C PHE A 54 -5.07 20.59 17.93
N ASN A 55 -4.79 20.24 19.19
CA ASN A 55 -4.27 21.17 20.19
C ASN A 55 -3.10 20.53 20.96
N PHE A 56 -1.98 21.25 21.03
CA PHE A 56 -0.78 20.83 21.77
C PHE A 56 -0.99 20.72 23.29
N GLU A 57 -1.99 21.37 23.87
CA GLU A 57 -2.35 21.24 25.29
C GLU A 57 -3.05 19.91 25.60
N ARG A 58 -3.59 19.24 24.57
CA ARG A 58 -4.29 17.96 24.66
C ARG A 58 -3.89 17.04 23.51
N PRO A 59 -2.59 16.69 23.41
CA PRO A 59 -2.04 15.97 22.27
C PRO A 59 -2.65 14.58 22.09
N GLU A 60 -3.24 14.01 23.14
CA GLU A 60 -3.94 12.73 23.11
C GLU A 60 -5.29 12.78 22.35
N ASN A 61 -5.88 13.96 22.19
CA ASN A 61 -7.17 14.13 21.52
C ASN A 61 -6.97 14.43 20.03
N VAL A 62 -6.72 13.37 19.25
CA VAL A 62 -6.56 13.45 17.80
C VAL A 62 -7.89 13.20 17.10
N VAL A 63 -8.33 14.14 16.28
CA VAL A 63 -9.52 13.98 15.43
C VAL A 63 -9.09 13.51 14.04
N VAL A 64 -9.74 12.47 13.53
CA VAL A 64 -9.54 11.96 12.17
C VAL A 64 -10.59 12.57 11.24
N LYS A 65 -10.18 12.97 10.04
CA LYS A 65 -11.06 13.47 8.97
C LYS A 65 -12.16 12.45 8.68
N LYS A 66 -13.31 12.95 8.26
CA LYS A 66 -14.43 12.08 7.86
C LYS A 66 -14.03 11.26 6.62
N PRO A 67 -14.32 9.95 6.60
CA PRO A 67 -14.03 9.13 5.44
C PRO A 67 -14.81 9.63 4.21
N LYS A 68 -14.22 9.43 3.04
CA LYS A 68 -14.88 9.76 1.77
C LYS A 68 -16.16 8.93 1.62
N LYS A 69 -17.22 9.59 1.14
CA LYS A 69 -18.47 8.92 0.77
C LYS A 69 -18.50 8.69 -0.74
N LEU A 70 -18.99 7.53 -1.15
CA LEU A 70 -19.27 7.25 -2.56
C LEU A 70 -20.24 8.29 -3.13
N ARG A 71 -19.92 8.79 -4.31
CA ARG A 71 -20.86 9.54 -5.15
C ARG A 71 -21.79 8.58 -5.87
N GLU A 72 -22.92 9.08 -6.37
CA GLU A 72 -23.94 8.26 -7.04
C GLU A 72 -23.36 7.39 -8.16
N TYR A 73 -22.54 7.95 -9.04
CA TYR A 73 -21.91 7.19 -10.14
C TYR A 73 -20.93 6.11 -9.64
N GLN A 74 -20.27 6.31 -8.50
CA GLN A 74 -19.36 5.32 -7.91
C GLN A 74 -20.16 4.21 -7.22
N GLN A 75 -21.31 4.55 -6.64
CA GLN A 75 -22.26 3.57 -6.11
C GLN A 75 -22.82 2.70 -7.24
N THR A 76 -23.21 3.28 -8.38
CA THR A 76 -23.60 2.52 -9.58
C THR A 76 -22.46 1.62 -10.08
N ALA A 77 -21.21 2.11 -10.12
CA ALA A 77 -20.06 1.31 -10.51
C ALA A 77 -19.86 0.09 -9.58
N LYS A 78 -20.03 0.30 -8.27
CA LYS A 78 -19.95 -0.78 -7.27
C LYS A 78 -21.05 -1.82 -7.48
N ASP A 79 -22.30 -1.38 -7.65
CA ASP A 79 -23.43 -2.30 -7.80
C ASP A 79 -23.32 -3.12 -9.10
N ASN A 80 -22.87 -2.49 -10.19
CA ASN A 80 -22.60 -3.17 -11.45
C ASN A 80 -21.47 -4.19 -11.32
N ALA A 81 -20.37 -3.84 -10.62
CA ALA A 81 -19.26 -4.76 -10.39
C ALA A 81 -19.70 -5.99 -9.59
N LEU A 82 -20.46 -5.80 -8.50
CA LEU A 82 -20.97 -6.90 -7.67
C LEU A 82 -21.91 -7.83 -8.46
N SER A 83 -22.77 -7.29 -9.32
CA SER A 83 -23.63 -8.10 -10.17
C SER A 83 -22.81 -8.85 -11.24
N HIS A 84 -21.86 -8.18 -11.88
CA HIS A 84 -21.03 -8.75 -12.95
C HIS A 84 -20.17 -9.91 -12.47
N PHE A 85 -19.50 -9.77 -11.31
CA PHE A 85 -18.59 -10.78 -10.77
C PHE A 85 -19.29 -12.01 -10.16
N LYS A 86 -20.64 -12.03 -10.10
CA LYS A 86 -21.40 -13.25 -9.78
C LYS A 86 -21.43 -14.24 -10.94
N GLU A 87 -21.35 -13.74 -12.17
CA GLU A 87 -21.49 -14.54 -13.38
C GLU A 87 -20.20 -14.62 -14.21
N ASN A 88 -19.25 -13.72 -13.95
CA ASN A 88 -18.03 -13.57 -14.74
C ASN A 88 -16.79 -13.43 -13.86
N GLU A 89 -15.65 -13.96 -14.32
CA GLU A 89 -14.37 -13.87 -13.59
C GLU A 89 -13.56 -12.60 -13.95
N ARG A 90 -13.88 -11.93 -15.06
CA ARG A 90 -13.15 -10.77 -15.59
C ARG A 90 -14.09 -9.64 -15.94
N GLY A 91 -13.68 -8.41 -15.65
CA GLY A 91 -14.40 -7.19 -15.99
C GLY A 91 -13.46 -6.00 -16.08
N GLN A 92 -13.91 -4.91 -16.72
CA GLN A 92 -13.13 -3.68 -16.88
C GLN A 92 -13.94 -2.49 -16.35
N LEU A 93 -13.29 -1.65 -15.54
CA LEU A 93 -13.88 -0.44 -14.98
C LEU A 93 -13.31 0.79 -15.69
N ILE A 94 -14.08 1.37 -16.61
CA ILE A 94 -13.70 2.60 -17.34
C ILE A 94 -14.21 3.82 -16.59
N MET A 95 -13.30 4.68 -16.15
CA MET A 95 -13.62 5.92 -15.45
C MET A 95 -12.68 7.03 -15.92
N ALA A 96 -13.22 8.24 -16.13
CA ALA A 96 -12.39 9.38 -16.53
C ALA A 96 -11.39 9.77 -15.42
N PRO A 97 -10.22 10.34 -15.75
CA PRO A 97 -9.25 10.81 -14.76
C PRO A 97 -9.88 11.76 -13.73
N GLY A 98 -9.47 11.65 -12.47
CA GLY A 98 -9.99 12.49 -11.37
C GLY A 98 -11.38 12.13 -10.84
N THR A 99 -12.08 11.16 -11.45
CA THR A 99 -13.41 10.73 -10.95
C THR A 99 -13.34 9.77 -9.75
N GLY A 100 -12.14 9.35 -9.36
CA GLY A 100 -11.90 8.51 -8.18
C GLY A 100 -11.89 7.01 -8.46
N LYS A 101 -11.26 6.57 -9.56
CA LYS A 101 -11.07 5.15 -9.92
C LYS A 101 -10.49 4.32 -8.77
N THR A 102 -9.38 4.79 -8.18
CA THR A 102 -8.68 4.13 -7.07
C THR A 102 -9.53 3.99 -5.79
N PHE A 103 -10.33 5.01 -5.47
CA PHE A 103 -11.25 4.94 -4.34
C PHE A 103 -12.45 4.03 -4.64
N THR A 104 -12.92 4.02 -5.89
CA THR A 104 -14.04 3.17 -6.31
C THR A 104 -13.64 1.69 -6.28
N SER A 105 -12.40 1.35 -6.71
CA SER A 105 -11.89 -0.03 -6.64
C SER A 105 -11.76 -0.53 -5.21
N LEU A 106 -11.34 0.31 -4.25
CA LEU A 106 -11.38 -0.01 -2.83
C LEU A 106 -12.80 -0.41 -2.39
N LYS A 107 -13.80 0.43 -2.70
CA LYS A 107 -15.19 0.17 -2.27
C LYS A 107 -15.82 -1.04 -2.95
N ILE A 108 -15.36 -1.41 -4.14
CA ILE A 108 -15.71 -2.68 -4.78
C ILE A 108 -15.08 -3.84 -4.01
N SER A 109 -13.78 -3.78 -3.71
CA SER A 109 -13.09 -4.84 -2.97
C SER A 109 -13.62 -5.03 -1.56
N GLU A 110 -13.96 -3.96 -0.83
CA GLU A 110 -14.62 -4.05 0.48
C GLU A 110 -15.98 -4.73 0.39
N ALA A 111 -16.75 -4.47 -0.67
CA ALA A 111 -18.05 -5.07 -0.85
C ALA A 111 -17.93 -6.57 -1.20
N LEU A 112 -16.98 -6.94 -2.05
CA LEU A 112 -16.67 -8.35 -2.34
C LEU A 112 -16.14 -9.09 -1.11
N ALA A 113 -15.35 -8.42 -0.26
CA ALA A 113 -14.82 -8.98 0.98
C ALA A 113 -15.94 -9.36 1.97
N LYS A 114 -17.03 -8.59 2.02
CA LYS A 114 -18.16 -8.85 2.93
C LYS A 114 -18.92 -10.14 2.62
N ASP A 115 -18.86 -10.61 1.37
CA ASP A 115 -19.50 -11.86 0.95
C ASP A 115 -18.63 -13.10 1.27
N LYS A 116 -17.38 -12.88 1.73
CA LYS A 116 -16.42 -13.95 2.04
C LYS A 116 -16.26 -14.15 3.55
N ASN A 117 -16.18 -15.41 3.97
CA ASN A 117 -15.73 -15.76 5.31
C ASN A 117 -14.20 -15.81 5.37
N GLY A 118 -13.61 -14.95 6.18
CA GLY A 118 -12.16 -14.83 6.38
C GLY A 118 -11.50 -13.80 5.47
N PRO A 119 -10.15 -13.70 5.53
CA PRO A 119 -9.43 -12.62 4.86
C PRO A 119 -9.58 -12.63 3.33
N PHE A 120 -10.03 -11.50 2.80
CA PHE A 120 -10.12 -11.27 1.36
C PHE A 120 -8.77 -10.81 0.81
N LYS A 121 -8.20 -11.59 -0.11
CA LYS A 121 -6.85 -11.38 -0.64
C LYS A 121 -6.90 -10.61 -1.95
N VAL A 122 -6.33 -9.42 -1.97
CA VAL A 122 -6.30 -8.55 -3.15
C VAL A 122 -4.87 -8.36 -3.64
N LEU A 123 -4.65 -8.48 -4.95
CA LEU A 123 -3.44 -8.02 -5.63
C LEU A 123 -3.76 -6.76 -6.41
N TYR A 124 -3.09 -5.65 -6.09
CA TYR A 124 -3.25 -4.38 -6.80
C TYR A 124 -1.97 -4.08 -7.58
N LEU A 125 -2.05 -4.14 -8.92
CA LEU A 125 -0.94 -3.88 -9.84
C LEU A 125 -0.96 -2.44 -10.35
N VAL A 126 0.20 -1.79 -10.34
CA VAL A 126 0.42 -0.41 -10.82
C VAL A 126 1.71 -0.32 -11.64
N PRO A 127 1.86 0.70 -12.52
CA PRO A 127 3.06 0.83 -13.36
C PRO A 127 4.26 1.48 -12.68
N SER A 128 4.09 2.17 -11.54
CA SER A 128 5.18 2.90 -10.86
C SER A 128 5.11 2.86 -9.33
N ILE A 129 6.25 3.06 -8.68
CA ILE A 129 6.37 3.14 -7.20
C ILE A 129 5.59 4.33 -6.63
N GLN A 130 5.55 5.45 -7.36
CA GLN A 130 4.76 6.61 -6.95
C GLN A 130 3.27 6.28 -6.88
N LEU A 131 2.72 5.63 -7.92
CA LEU A 131 1.33 5.18 -7.93
C LEU A 131 1.06 4.10 -6.89
N LEU A 132 2.04 3.23 -6.62
CA LEU A 132 1.96 2.24 -5.54
C LEU A 132 1.76 2.94 -4.19
N THR A 133 2.61 3.91 -3.89
CA THR A 133 2.59 4.67 -2.63
C THR A 133 1.27 5.44 -2.47
N GLN A 134 0.82 6.10 -3.54
CA GLN A 134 -0.46 6.82 -3.55
C GLN A 134 -1.66 5.89 -3.35
N THR A 135 -1.67 4.74 -4.01
CA THR A 135 -2.74 3.75 -3.90
C THR A 135 -2.76 3.15 -2.50
N LEU A 136 -1.60 2.70 -1.99
CA LEU A 136 -1.47 2.12 -0.67
C LEU A 136 -1.95 3.09 0.42
N ARG A 137 -1.46 4.33 0.40
CA ARG A 137 -1.88 5.36 1.37
C ARG A 137 -3.36 5.71 1.19
N GLY A 138 -3.82 5.87 -0.05
CA GLY A 138 -5.22 6.14 -0.37
C GLY A 138 -6.16 5.08 0.17
N TRP A 139 -5.83 3.81 -0.05
CA TRP A 139 -6.63 2.68 0.45
C TRP A 139 -6.65 2.61 1.98
N ASN A 140 -5.50 2.72 2.65
CA ASN A 140 -5.43 2.71 4.12
C ASN A 140 -6.13 3.91 4.76
N ASN A 141 -6.20 5.04 4.05
CA ASN A 141 -6.85 6.26 4.51
C ASN A 141 -8.38 6.21 4.38
N ASP A 142 -8.89 5.58 3.33
CA ASP A 142 -10.30 5.62 2.94
C ASP A 142 -11.06 4.30 3.24
N THR A 143 -10.37 3.30 3.79
CA THR A 143 -10.95 1.99 4.15
C THR A 143 -11.91 2.09 5.33
N GLU A 144 -13.01 1.34 5.25
CA GLU A 144 -13.95 1.08 6.33
C GLU A 144 -13.70 -0.29 6.99
N LEU A 145 -12.88 -1.14 6.38
CA LEU A 145 -12.49 -2.46 6.89
C LEU A 145 -11.07 -2.45 7.43
N THR A 146 -10.73 -3.46 8.23
CA THR A 146 -9.34 -3.67 8.67
C THR A 146 -8.52 -4.25 7.52
N ILE A 147 -7.38 -3.62 7.21
CA ILE A 147 -6.51 -4.01 6.10
C ILE A 147 -5.11 -4.32 6.63
N THR A 148 -4.55 -5.45 6.20
CA THR A 148 -3.11 -5.71 6.20
C THR A 148 -2.56 -5.39 4.82
N SER A 149 -1.55 -4.53 4.74
CA SER A 149 -0.96 -4.08 3.47
C SER A 149 0.46 -4.63 3.30
N MET A 150 0.80 -5.06 2.08
CA MET A 150 2.16 -5.40 1.67
C MET A 150 2.55 -4.57 0.46
N ALA A 151 3.76 -4.03 0.45
CA ALA A 151 4.33 -3.31 -0.69
C ALA A 151 5.41 -4.19 -1.36
N VAL A 152 5.17 -4.61 -2.60
CA VAL A 152 6.11 -5.41 -3.40
C VAL A 152 6.64 -4.56 -4.54
N THR A 153 7.95 -4.47 -4.65
CA THR A 153 8.65 -3.65 -5.65
C THR A 153 9.72 -4.50 -6.32
N SER A 154 10.09 -4.19 -7.56
CA SER A 154 11.15 -4.89 -8.28
C SER A 154 12.53 -4.30 -7.98
N ASP A 155 12.56 -3.11 -7.38
CA ASP A 155 13.79 -2.38 -7.13
C ASP A 155 13.73 -1.71 -5.76
N ARG A 156 14.68 -2.06 -4.88
CA ARG A 156 14.94 -1.32 -3.64
C ARG A 156 15.57 0.04 -3.95
N ASP A 157 16.32 0.09 -5.06
CA ASP A 157 17.13 1.20 -5.52
C ASP A 157 16.61 1.67 -6.87
N ALA A 158 15.32 2.08 -6.97
CA ALA A 158 14.79 2.68 -8.19
C ALA A 158 15.73 3.80 -8.67
N SER A 159 16.63 3.43 -9.58
CA SER A 159 17.77 4.22 -9.97
C SER A 159 17.69 4.31 -11.47
N ARG A 160 17.12 5.43 -11.89
CA ARG A 160 17.13 5.97 -13.25
C ARG A 160 16.37 5.11 -14.26
N GLY A 161 15.11 5.48 -14.48
CA GLY A 161 14.61 5.48 -15.84
C GLY A 161 15.59 6.26 -16.74
N THR A 162 15.94 5.68 -17.88
CA THR A 162 16.79 6.30 -18.92
C THR A 162 16.23 7.62 -19.47
N ASP A 163 15.03 8.00 -19.04
CA ASP A 163 14.21 9.07 -19.59
C ASP A 163 14.18 10.31 -18.68
N GLY A 164 15.04 10.36 -17.64
CA GLY A 164 15.20 11.54 -16.78
C GLY A 164 14.03 11.79 -15.82
N THR A 165 13.17 10.80 -15.58
CA THR A 165 12.16 10.85 -14.52
C THR A 165 12.82 10.59 -13.16
N GLU A 166 12.70 11.54 -12.23
CA GLU A 166 13.06 11.34 -10.83
C GLU A 166 12.07 10.35 -10.21
N ASP A 167 12.41 9.06 -10.23
CA ASP A 167 11.58 8.02 -9.62
C ASP A 167 11.71 8.05 -8.09
N ILE A 168 10.56 7.95 -7.42
CA ILE A 168 10.46 7.80 -5.96
C ILE A 168 11.11 6.47 -5.55
N LYS A 169 11.97 6.48 -4.53
CA LYS A 169 12.62 5.26 -4.03
C LYS A 169 11.70 4.44 -3.17
N ALA A 170 12.00 3.15 -3.01
CA ALA A 170 11.23 2.27 -2.13
C ALA A 170 11.26 2.73 -0.66
N SER A 171 12.35 3.39 -0.23
CA SER A 171 12.51 3.97 1.12
C SER A 171 11.56 5.16 1.42
N ASP A 172 11.02 5.79 0.38
CA ASP A 172 10.08 6.91 0.48
C ASP A 172 8.60 6.45 0.56
N ILE A 173 8.34 5.15 0.44
CA ILE A 173 6.97 4.60 0.54
C ILE A 173 6.42 4.87 1.96
N GLY A 174 7.29 4.80 2.98
CA GLY A 174 6.92 4.89 4.39
C GLY A 174 6.32 3.58 4.92
N TYR A 175 6.46 2.48 4.17
CA TYR A 175 6.02 1.14 4.52
C TYR A 175 7.10 0.12 4.18
N PRO A 176 7.26 -0.95 4.99
CA PRO A 176 8.15 -2.06 4.72
C PRO A 176 8.02 -2.65 3.29
N ALA A 177 8.85 -2.17 2.36
CA ALA A 177 8.87 -2.71 1.00
C ALA A 177 9.61 -4.06 0.95
N THR A 178 9.22 -4.91 -0.01
CA THR A 178 9.91 -6.17 -0.28
C THR A 178 10.13 -6.40 -1.77
N THR A 179 11.26 -7.03 -2.08
CA THR A 179 11.67 -7.47 -3.42
C THR A 179 11.85 -8.99 -3.49
N SER A 180 11.48 -9.72 -2.43
CA SER A 180 11.82 -11.15 -2.26
C SER A 180 10.59 -12.00 -2.04
N SER A 181 10.42 -13.05 -2.84
CA SER A 181 9.39 -14.08 -2.72
C SER A 181 9.38 -14.73 -1.33
N LYS A 182 10.57 -15.05 -0.79
CA LYS A 182 10.72 -15.57 0.57
C LYS A 182 10.19 -14.62 1.65
N LYS A 183 10.38 -13.32 1.46
CA LYS A 183 9.88 -12.31 2.42
C LYS A 183 8.37 -12.12 2.30
N ILE A 184 7.81 -12.27 1.10
CA ILE A 184 6.35 -12.32 0.88
C ILE A 184 5.75 -13.50 1.65
N LEU A 185 6.34 -14.70 1.53
CA LEU A 185 5.92 -15.89 2.28
C LEU A 185 6.06 -15.72 3.79
N GLN A 186 7.16 -15.13 4.25
CA GLN A 186 7.33 -14.85 5.68
C GLN A 186 6.21 -13.94 6.19
N ASN A 187 5.93 -12.82 5.49
CA ASN A 187 4.87 -11.90 5.87
C ASN A 187 3.49 -12.58 5.84
N TRP A 188 3.26 -13.52 4.91
CA TRP A 188 2.06 -14.34 4.87
C TRP A 188 1.93 -15.24 6.10
N HIS A 189 2.98 -15.96 6.48
CA HIS A 189 2.96 -16.79 7.69
C HIS A 189 2.81 -15.97 8.97
N ASP A 190 3.45 -14.80 9.04
CA ASP A 190 3.27 -13.85 10.14
C ASP A 190 1.80 -13.43 10.21
N PHE A 191 1.17 -13.13 9.08
CA PHE A 191 -0.25 -12.80 8.98
C PHE A 191 -1.17 -13.96 9.41
N GLU A 192 -0.91 -15.19 8.97
CA GLU A 192 -1.68 -16.37 9.38
C GLU A 192 -1.57 -16.66 10.88
N SER A 193 -0.42 -16.34 11.47
CA SER A 193 -0.16 -16.55 12.90
C SER A 193 -0.83 -15.50 13.80
N LEU A 194 -1.41 -14.44 13.22
CA LEU A 194 -2.07 -13.39 14.00
C LEU A 194 -3.28 -13.97 14.76
N PRO A 195 -3.45 -13.64 16.06
CA PRO A 195 -4.60 -14.10 16.84
C PRO A 195 -5.95 -13.70 16.23
N LYS A 196 -5.97 -12.58 15.50
CA LYS A 196 -7.13 -12.10 14.75
C LYS A 196 -6.65 -11.56 13.40
N PRO A 197 -6.91 -12.26 12.29
CA PRO A 197 -6.58 -11.74 10.98
C PRO A 197 -7.49 -10.56 10.61
N THR A 198 -6.98 -9.67 9.75
CA THR A 198 -7.76 -8.53 9.23
C THR A 198 -8.77 -8.98 8.18
N ASP A 199 -9.75 -8.14 7.89
CA ASP A 199 -10.80 -8.42 6.91
C ASP A 199 -10.22 -8.57 5.50
N MET A 200 -9.19 -7.79 5.17
CA MET A 200 -8.49 -7.84 3.89
C MET A 200 -6.98 -7.94 4.05
N LEU A 201 -6.35 -8.69 3.15
CA LEU A 201 -4.91 -8.67 2.89
C LEU A 201 -4.70 -8.12 1.48
N VAL A 202 -4.05 -6.96 1.37
CA VAL A 202 -3.83 -6.29 0.09
C VAL A 202 -2.34 -6.21 -0.22
N VAL A 203 -1.94 -6.84 -1.32
CA VAL A 203 -0.60 -6.78 -1.87
C VAL A 203 -0.58 -5.73 -2.97
N PHE A 204 0.03 -4.58 -2.69
CA PHE A 204 0.29 -3.53 -3.67
C PHE A 204 1.62 -3.82 -4.36
N SER A 205 1.61 -3.94 -5.68
CA SER A 205 2.77 -4.36 -6.44
C SER A 205 2.93 -3.57 -7.72
N THR A 206 4.18 -3.33 -8.11
CA THR A 206 4.49 -2.90 -9.47
C THR A 206 4.33 -4.06 -10.45
N TYR A 207 3.97 -3.80 -11.72
CA TYR A 207 3.89 -4.84 -12.76
C TYR A 207 5.21 -5.59 -12.95
N GLN A 208 6.34 -4.90 -12.81
CA GLN A 208 7.69 -5.43 -12.91
C GLN A 208 7.99 -6.49 -11.83
N SER A 209 7.22 -6.54 -10.74
CA SER A 209 7.41 -7.47 -9.62
C SER A 209 6.49 -8.70 -9.69
N ILE A 210 5.72 -8.85 -10.76
CA ILE A 210 4.77 -9.96 -10.89
C ILE A 210 5.46 -11.33 -10.82
N GLU A 211 6.69 -11.43 -11.32
CA GLU A 211 7.49 -12.66 -11.24
C GLU A 211 7.78 -13.06 -9.79
N VAL A 212 8.12 -12.10 -8.92
CA VAL A 212 8.39 -12.32 -7.49
C VAL A 212 7.14 -12.86 -6.78
N ILE A 213 5.97 -12.35 -7.13
CA ILE A 213 4.69 -12.84 -6.60
C ILE A 213 4.39 -14.24 -7.14
N GLY A 214 4.62 -14.48 -8.43
CA GLY A 214 4.46 -15.80 -9.04
C GLY A 214 5.39 -16.85 -8.43
N GLU A 215 6.62 -16.49 -8.09
CA GLU A 215 7.54 -17.34 -7.32
C GLU A 215 7.00 -17.63 -5.91
N ALA A 216 6.54 -16.60 -5.19
CA ALA A 216 5.94 -16.79 -3.87
C ALA A 216 4.74 -17.74 -3.91
N GLN A 217 3.89 -17.65 -4.94
CA GLN A 217 2.76 -18.56 -5.14
C GLN A 217 3.21 -20.00 -5.41
N LYS A 218 4.25 -20.21 -6.24
CA LYS A 218 4.85 -21.54 -6.45
C LYS A 218 5.42 -22.13 -5.17
N GLU A 219 5.89 -21.29 -4.26
CA GLU A 219 6.44 -21.69 -2.96
C GLU A 219 5.38 -21.78 -1.85
N GLY A 220 4.10 -21.52 -2.13
CA GLY A 220 2.98 -21.75 -1.20
C GLY A 220 2.17 -20.53 -0.78
N PHE A 221 2.42 -19.35 -1.35
CA PHE A 221 1.55 -18.18 -1.14
C PHE A 221 0.18 -18.44 -1.81
N PRO A 222 -0.94 -18.15 -1.13
CA PRO A 222 -2.26 -18.50 -1.65
C PRO A 222 -2.65 -17.72 -2.91
N GLU A 223 -3.64 -18.23 -3.63
CA GLU A 223 -4.27 -17.47 -4.72
C GLU A 223 -4.99 -16.22 -4.20
N PHE A 224 -5.08 -15.21 -5.06
CA PHE A 224 -5.80 -13.97 -4.77
C PHE A 224 -7.28 -14.13 -5.11
N ASP A 225 -8.13 -13.55 -4.27
CA ASP A 225 -9.57 -13.50 -4.49
C ASP A 225 -9.94 -12.43 -5.53
N PHE A 226 -9.11 -11.39 -5.62
CA PHE A 226 -9.33 -10.30 -6.55
C PHE A 226 -8.00 -9.70 -7.02
N ILE A 227 -7.86 -9.53 -8.33
CA ILE A 227 -6.69 -8.91 -8.95
C ILE A 227 -7.13 -7.65 -9.67
N ILE A 228 -6.58 -6.51 -9.26
CA ILE A 228 -6.80 -5.20 -9.87
C ILE A 228 -5.59 -4.88 -10.73
N SER A 229 -5.81 -4.65 -12.01
CA SER A 229 -4.80 -4.15 -12.95
C SER A 229 -5.09 -2.68 -13.21
N ASP A 230 -4.33 -1.79 -12.58
CA ASP A 230 -4.47 -0.35 -12.79
C ASP A 230 -3.65 0.11 -14.00
N GLU A 231 -4.12 1.16 -14.68
CA GLU A 231 -3.58 1.62 -15.98
C GLU A 231 -3.53 0.48 -17.03
N ALA A 232 -4.63 -0.29 -17.10
CA ALA A 232 -4.87 -1.39 -18.05
C ALA A 232 -5.56 -0.95 -19.35
#